data_AF-A0A6L5H2D4-F1
#
_entry.id   AF-A0A6L5H2D4-F1
#
_cell.length_a   1.000
_cell.length_b   1.000
_cell.length_c   1.000
_cell.angle_alpha   90.00
_cell.angle_beta   90.00
_cell.angle_gamma   90.00
#
_symmetry.space_group_name_H-M   'P 1'
#
loop_
_entity.id
_entity.type
_entity.pdbx_description
1 polymer ?
#
loop_
_entity_poly.entity_id
_entity_poly.type
_entity_poly.pdbx_seq_one_letter_code
_entity_poly.pdbx_strand_id
1 'polypeptide(L)'
;MKFKKLITLASLVALIVFLATTVVACASKSENTDTKTEQTSSPKDKDKELKEALDKAKSYDKNLNPSYYDIREKLLEEDFSEDAIKYALANVGIDWKKNALEKAKDYAKTPLVSRRVISEKLKEDHFGDPEVNYALDNVDVDWKKAAIEKAKDHAKNDHLSRFKTEQELYGPDSFTPEEAKYAVENSGINWKEVALERAKEHKQWVPDSYPAYMIRSEIRDALQGDQFGDEEITYALDNLQ
;
A
#
# COMPACT_ATOMS: atom_id res chain seq x y z
N MET A 1 -51.49 -18.85 15.46
CA MET A 1 -51.97 -17.45 15.34
C MET A 1 -50.89 -16.69 14.55
N LYS A 2 -51.13 -15.99 13.42
CA LYS A 2 -51.99 -14.79 13.19
C LYS A 2 -51.61 -13.66 14.18
N PHE A 3 -51.31 -12.40 13.85
CA PHE A 3 -51.11 -11.60 12.63
C PHE A 3 -50.25 -10.36 13.06
N LYS A 4 -49.66 -9.47 12.24
CA LYS A 4 -49.60 -9.19 10.78
C LYS A 4 -48.30 -8.38 10.49
N LYS A 5 -48.00 -8.03 9.23
CA LYS A 5 -47.15 -6.87 8.87
C LYS A 5 -48.03 -5.65 8.58
N LEU A 6 -47.57 -4.44 8.87
CA LEU A 6 -48.18 -3.18 8.45
C LEU A 6 -47.42 -2.60 7.26
N ILE A 7 -48.15 -2.35 6.18
CA ILE A 7 -47.73 -1.63 4.98
C ILE A 7 -48.63 -0.40 4.91
N THR A 8 -48.08 0.78 4.61
CA THR A 8 -48.86 1.96 4.21
C THR A 8 -48.29 2.55 2.93
N LEU A 9 -49.17 2.72 1.94
CA LEU A 9 -48.88 3.21 0.60
C LEU A 9 -50.06 4.08 0.13
N ALA A 10 -49.81 5.36 -0.16
CA ALA A 10 -50.61 6.30 -0.95
C ALA A 10 -49.78 7.61 -1.00
N SER A 11 -49.42 8.24 -2.13
CA SER A 11 -50.04 8.40 -3.45
C SER A 11 -51.37 9.15 -3.44
N LEU A 12 -51.32 10.46 -3.72
CA LEU A 12 -52.42 11.20 -4.35
C LEU A 12 -51.86 12.35 -5.21
N VAL A 13 -52.69 12.84 -6.12
CA VAL A 13 -52.32 13.49 -7.38
C VAL A 13 -52.97 14.87 -7.54
N ALA A 14 -52.26 15.77 -8.24
CA ALA A 14 -52.72 16.99 -8.93
C ALA A 14 -53.31 18.16 -8.12
N LEU A 15 -52.90 19.39 -8.47
CA LEU A 15 -53.71 20.24 -9.35
C LEU A 15 -52.84 21.31 -10.06
N ILE A 16 -53.07 21.52 -11.35
CA ILE A 16 -52.52 22.65 -12.14
C ILE A 16 -53.63 23.68 -12.31
N VAL A 17 -53.35 24.96 -12.07
CA VAL A 17 -54.17 26.08 -12.55
C VAL A 17 -53.28 27.16 -13.13
N PHE A 18 -53.48 27.45 -14.42
CA PHE A 18 -52.91 28.58 -15.14
C PHE A 18 -53.64 29.89 -14.75
N LEU A 19 -52.91 31.00 -14.71
CA LEU A 19 -53.47 32.34 -14.95
C LEU A 19 -52.37 33.28 -15.47
N ALA A 20 -52.70 34.09 -16.48
CA ALA A 20 -51.77 34.93 -17.23
C ALA A 20 -52.20 36.40 -17.22
N THR A 21 -51.41 37.26 -17.88
CA THR A 21 -51.60 38.73 -18.05
C THR A 21 -51.21 39.57 -16.81
N THR A 22 -50.65 40.79 -16.90
CA THR A 22 -50.43 41.75 -18.01
C THR A 22 -49.00 42.38 -18.00
N VAL A 23 -48.69 43.19 -19.02
CA VAL A 23 -47.39 43.86 -19.28
C VAL A 23 -47.45 45.36 -18.92
N VAL A 24 -46.40 45.92 -18.29
CA VAL A 24 -45.87 47.31 -18.49
C VAL A 24 -44.36 47.33 -18.17
N ALA A 25 -43.56 48.14 -18.87
CA ALA A 25 -42.09 48.20 -18.79
C ALA A 25 -41.54 49.41 -18.01
N CYS A 26 -40.29 49.34 -17.52
CA CYS A 26 -39.31 50.44 -17.64
C CYS A 26 -37.85 50.07 -17.22
N ALA A 27 -36.90 50.86 -17.74
CA ALA A 27 -35.56 51.17 -17.18
C ALA A 27 -34.48 50.06 -16.98
N SER A 28 -33.67 49.88 -18.02
CA SER A 28 -32.19 49.84 -18.00
C SER A 28 -31.43 49.60 -16.68
N LYS A 29 -30.62 48.52 -16.66
CA LYS A 29 -29.23 48.60 -16.17
C LYS A 29 -28.32 47.68 -16.99
N SER A 30 -27.17 48.20 -17.41
CA SER A 30 -26.09 47.43 -18.05
C SER A 30 -25.24 46.76 -16.98
N GLU A 31 -24.87 45.49 -17.18
CA GLU A 31 -23.78 44.84 -16.48
C GLU A 31 -23.12 43.83 -17.43
N ASN A 32 -21.79 43.86 -17.50
CA ASN A 32 -21.00 43.12 -18.49
C ASN A 32 -21.15 41.61 -18.32
N THR A 33 -21.53 40.91 -19.38
CA THR A 33 -21.15 39.51 -19.56
C THR A 33 -19.73 39.46 -20.11
N ASP A 34 -18.76 39.16 -19.26
CA ASP A 34 -17.41 38.77 -19.70
C ASP A 34 -17.52 37.51 -20.56
N THR A 35 -17.42 37.72 -21.88
CA THR A 35 -17.43 36.66 -22.86
C THR A 35 -16.11 35.89 -22.74
N LYS A 36 -16.10 34.82 -21.94
CA LYS A 36 -15.02 33.84 -21.91
C LYS A 36 -14.78 33.36 -23.35
N THR A 37 -13.71 33.85 -23.96
CA THR A 37 -13.41 33.60 -25.36
C THR A 37 -13.08 32.12 -25.56
N GLU A 38 -14.06 31.35 -26.02
CA GLU A 38 -13.87 29.98 -26.44
C GLU A 38 -13.06 30.00 -27.74
N GLN A 39 -11.72 29.95 -27.62
CA GLN A 39 -10.81 29.90 -28.76
C GLN A 39 -11.05 28.60 -29.52
N THR A 40 -11.85 28.69 -30.59
CA THR A 40 -12.06 27.60 -31.54
C THR A 40 -10.77 27.40 -32.34
N SER A 41 -9.86 26.57 -31.80
CA SER A 41 -8.58 26.27 -32.47
C SER A 41 -8.81 25.56 -33.79
N SER A 42 -7.99 25.91 -34.79
CA SER A 42 -8.05 25.29 -36.12
C SER A 42 -7.75 23.79 -36.02
N PRO A 43 -8.39 22.92 -36.83
CA PRO A 43 -8.04 21.49 -36.88
C PRO A 43 -6.54 21.24 -37.09
N LYS A 44 -5.89 22.12 -37.87
CA LYS A 44 -4.45 22.05 -38.16
C LYS A 44 -3.55 22.36 -36.95
N ASP A 45 -4.04 23.16 -36.00
CA ASP A 45 -3.32 23.45 -34.76
C ASP A 45 -3.47 22.29 -33.77
N LYS A 46 -4.64 21.62 -33.76
CA LYS A 46 -4.87 20.40 -32.97
C LYS A 46 -3.94 19.27 -33.40
N ASP A 47 -3.87 18.95 -34.70
CA ASP A 47 -2.98 17.90 -35.22
C ASP A 47 -1.51 18.11 -34.85
N LYS A 48 -1.09 19.39 -34.78
CA LYS A 48 0.25 19.79 -34.34
C LYS A 48 0.44 19.50 -32.85
N GLU A 49 -0.49 19.93 -32.00
CA GLU A 49 -0.46 19.71 -30.55
C GLU A 49 -0.42 18.20 -30.19
N LEU A 50 -1.26 17.38 -30.83
CA LEU A 50 -1.28 15.92 -30.65
C LEU A 50 0.10 15.30 -30.88
N LYS A 51 0.80 15.76 -31.92
CA LYS A 51 2.14 15.27 -32.27
C LYS A 51 3.20 15.77 -31.29
N GLU A 52 3.15 17.05 -30.90
CA GLU A 52 4.09 17.62 -29.94
C GLU A 52 3.99 16.94 -28.56
N ALA A 53 2.77 16.66 -28.08
CA ALA A 53 2.55 15.89 -26.86
C ALA A 53 3.11 14.45 -26.95
N LEU A 54 2.92 13.78 -28.10
CA LEU A 54 3.45 12.43 -28.31
C LEU A 54 4.98 12.40 -28.36
N ASP A 55 5.61 13.36 -29.03
CA ASP A 55 7.07 13.46 -29.10
C ASP A 55 7.68 13.85 -27.74
N LYS A 56 6.97 14.64 -26.92
CA LYS A 56 7.29 14.90 -25.50
C LYS A 56 7.18 13.67 -24.63
N ALA A 57 6.09 12.91 -24.72
CA ALA A 57 5.90 11.66 -23.97
C ALA A 57 7.05 10.66 -24.22
N LYS A 58 7.45 10.48 -25.50
CA LYS A 58 8.61 9.66 -25.89
C LYS A 58 9.96 10.21 -25.40
N SER A 59 10.04 11.48 -25.02
CA SER A 59 11.25 12.08 -24.48
C SER A 59 11.42 11.77 -22.99
N TYR A 60 10.32 11.71 -22.23
CA TYR A 60 10.32 11.44 -20.79
C TYR A 60 10.63 9.99 -20.42
N ASP A 61 10.25 9.03 -21.26
CA ASP A 61 10.53 7.59 -21.06
C ASP A 61 12.02 7.27 -20.85
N LYS A 62 12.90 8.06 -21.49
CA LYS A 62 14.25 7.62 -21.89
C LYS A 62 15.23 7.21 -20.77
N ASN A 63 15.00 7.57 -19.51
CA ASN A 63 16.01 7.36 -18.45
C ASN A 63 15.49 7.01 -17.03
N LEU A 64 14.18 6.96 -16.77
CA LEU A 64 13.68 6.87 -15.39
C LEU A 64 12.64 5.78 -15.13
N ASN A 65 12.30 4.95 -16.13
CA ASN A 65 11.20 3.98 -16.05
C ASN A 65 9.92 4.63 -15.48
N PRO A 66 9.41 5.72 -16.07
CA PRO A 66 8.28 6.46 -15.49
C PRO A 66 6.99 5.63 -15.53
N SER A 67 6.09 5.94 -14.60
CA SER A 67 4.71 5.46 -14.65
C SER A 67 3.89 6.20 -15.72
N TYR A 68 2.72 5.64 -16.03
CA TYR A 68 1.71 6.32 -16.85
C TYR A 68 1.32 7.69 -16.28
N TYR A 69 1.26 7.79 -14.94
CA TYR A 69 0.84 8.99 -14.24
C TYR A 69 1.93 10.07 -14.22
N ASP A 70 3.21 9.70 -14.12
CA ASP A 70 4.32 10.66 -14.20
C ASP A 70 4.35 11.38 -15.56
N ILE A 71 4.23 10.62 -16.66
CA ILE A 71 4.20 11.23 -18.01
C ILE A 71 2.93 12.06 -18.20
N ARG A 72 1.78 11.60 -17.67
CA ARG A 72 0.53 12.37 -17.70
C ARG A 72 0.68 13.71 -16.97
N GLU A 73 1.30 13.71 -15.79
CA GLU A 73 1.55 14.93 -15.00
C GLU A 73 2.51 15.87 -15.73
N LYS A 74 3.62 15.36 -16.27
CA LYS A 74 4.60 16.18 -17.02
C LYS A 74 4.01 16.82 -18.28
N LEU A 75 3.09 16.15 -18.98
CA LEU A 75 2.37 16.78 -20.10
C LEU A 75 1.33 17.82 -19.63
N LEU A 76 0.73 17.62 -18.45
CA LEU A 76 -0.19 18.60 -17.86
C LEU A 76 0.55 19.86 -17.36
N GLU A 77 1.75 19.70 -16.81
CA GLU A 77 2.65 20.81 -16.43
C GLU A 77 3.15 21.63 -17.64
N GLU A 78 3.16 21.05 -18.83
CA GLU A 78 3.49 21.74 -20.10
C GLU A 78 2.26 22.28 -20.84
N ASP A 79 1.12 22.44 -20.15
CA ASP A 79 -0.13 23.04 -20.64
C ASP A 79 -0.75 22.34 -21.88
N PHE A 80 -0.42 21.07 -22.14
CA PHE A 80 -1.06 20.31 -23.24
C PHE A 80 -2.55 20.03 -22.94
N SER A 81 -3.39 20.14 -23.97
CA SER A 81 -4.82 19.83 -23.88
C SER A 81 -5.07 18.37 -23.49
N GLU A 82 -6.19 18.09 -22.79
CA GLU A 82 -6.52 16.73 -22.37
C GLU A 82 -6.55 15.72 -23.53
N ASP A 83 -6.99 16.16 -24.72
CA ASP A 83 -7.05 15.32 -25.91
C ASP A 83 -5.66 14.99 -26.44
N ALA A 84 -4.72 15.96 -26.40
CA ALA A 84 -3.31 15.74 -26.71
C ALA A 84 -2.64 14.80 -25.72
N ILE A 85 -2.92 14.93 -24.42
CA ILE A 85 -2.42 14.02 -23.37
C ILE A 85 -2.94 12.60 -23.57
N LYS A 86 -4.26 12.43 -23.78
CA LYS A 86 -4.89 11.12 -24.04
C LYS A 86 -4.33 10.47 -25.31
N TYR A 87 -4.17 11.25 -26.38
CA TYR A 87 -3.58 10.77 -27.63
C TYR A 87 -2.12 10.35 -27.43
N ALA A 88 -1.30 11.18 -26.78
CA ALA A 88 0.10 10.88 -26.51
C ALA A 88 0.26 9.57 -25.73
N LEU A 89 -0.41 9.44 -24.59
CA LEU A 89 -0.31 8.26 -23.73
C LEU A 89 -0.83 6.97 -24.40
N ALA A 90 -1.83 7.07 -25.28
CA ALA A 90 -2.32 5.92 -26.06
C ALA A 90 -1.36 5.49 -27.20
N ASN A 91 -0.51 6.40 -27.70
CA ASN A 91 0.35 6.17 -28.87
C ASN A 91 1.87 6.18 -28.55
N VAL A 92 2.26 6.41 -27.30
CA VAL A 92 3.67 6.52 -26.89
C VAL A 92 4.43 5.19 -27.00
N GLY A 93 3.72 4.06 -26.86
CA GLY A 93 4.28 2.71 -27.02
C GLY A 93 5.15 2.22 -25.85
N ILE A 94 4.98 2.80 -24.67
CA ILE A 94 5.71 2.44 -23.44
C ILE A 94 5.08 1.20 -22.80
N ASP A 95 5.93 0.29 -22.32
CA ASP A 95 5.53 -0.86 -21.51
C ASP A 95 5.61 -0.50 -20.02
N TRP A 96 4.49 0.01 -19.49
CA TRP A 96 4.38 0.45 -18.09
C TRP A 96 4.66 -0.67 -17.08
N LYS A 97 4.36 -1.92 -17.45
CA LYS A 97 4.60 -3.12 -16.65
C LYS A 97 6.07 -3.45 -16.57
N LYS A 98 6.79 -3.33 -17.69
CA LYS A 98 8.25 -3.42 -17.72
C LYS A 98 8.90 -2.31 -16.89
N ASN A 99 8.41 -1.06 -16.99
CA ASN A 99 8.93 0.05 -16.20
C ASN A 99 8.81 -0.22 -14.68
N ALA A 100 7.64 -0.69 -14.23
CA ALA A 100 7.42 -1.11 -12.84
C ALA A 100 8.33 -2.27 -12.42
N LEU A 101 8.54 -3.26 -13.30
CA LEU A 101 9.42 -4.39 -13.02
C LEU A 101 10.90 -3.97 -12.86
N GLU A 102 11.41 -3.05 -13.68
CA GLU A 102 12.77 -2.54 -13.50
C GLU A 102 12.92 -1.76 -12.18
N LYS A 103 11.93 -0.94 -11.81
CA LYS A 103 11.88 -0.28 -10.49
C LYS A 103 11.83 -1.28 -9.33
N ALA A 104 11.02 -2.34 -9.45
CA ALA A 104 10.96 -3.41 -8.46
C ALA A 104 12.30 -4.12 -8.27
N LYS A 105 13.06 -4.38 -9.34
CA LYS A 105 14.43 -4.92 -9.26
C LYS A 105 15.39 -3.96 -8.54
N ASP A 106 15.22 -2.65 -8.66
CA ASP A 106 16.02 -1.68 -7.92
C ASP A 106 15.71 -1.69 -6.42
N TYR A 107 14.43 -1.70 -6.04
CA TYR A 107 14.04 -1.82 -4.62
C TYR A 107 14.43 -3.17 -4.01
N ALA A 108 14.36 -4.26 -4.79
CA ALA A 108 14.74 -5.61 -4.39
C ALA A 108 16.23 -5.78 -4.05
N LYS A 109 17.10 -4.81 -4.40
CA LYS A 109 18.53 -4.81 -4.01
C LYS A 109 18.74 -4.49 -2.53
N THR A 110 17.71 -4.02 -1.82
CA THR A 110 17.81 -3.72 -0.39
C THR A 110 17.69 -4.99 0.47
N PRO A 111 18.51 -5.14 1.53
CA PRO A 111 18.36 -6.25 2.48
C PRO A 111 16.99 -6.20 3.18
N LEU A 112 16.45 -7.38 3.51
CA LEU A 112 15.21 -7.56 4.27
C LEU A 112 13.94 -6.98 3.60
N VAL A 113 13.96 -6.81 2.27
CA VAL A 113 12.80 -6.35 1.49
C VAL A 113 11.63 -7.35 1.56
N SER A 114 10.40 -6.84 1.64
CA SER A 114 9.15 -7.60 1.51
C SER A 114 8.35 -7.11 0.31
N ARG A 115 7.29 -7.84 -0.10
CA ARG A 115 6.43 -7.39 -1.20
C ARG A 115 5.79 -6.03 -0.90
N ARG A 116 5.52 -5.72 0.38
CA ARG A 116 4.95 -4.46 0.86
C ARG A 116 5.89 -3.29 0.60
N VAL A 117 7.17 -3.45 0.93
CA VAL A 117 8.16 -2.41 0.67
C VAL A 117 8.26 -2.10 -0.82
N ILE A 118 8.24 -3.12 -1.69
CA ILE A 118 8.22 -2.91 -3.14
C ILE A 118 6.89 -2.30 -3.62
N SER A 119 5.75 -2.79 -3.12
CA SER A 119 4.39 -2.30 -3.44
C SER A 119 4.20 -0.83 -3.06
N GLU A 120 4.58 -0.44 -1.85
CA GLU A 120 4.56 0.93 -1.35
C GLU A 120 5.46 1.83 -2.20
N LYS A 121 6.69 1.39 -2.51
CA LYS A 121 7.63 2.17 -3.33
C LYS A 121 7.17 2.34 -4.78
N LEU A 122 6.56 1.33 -5.38
CA LEU A 122 5.96 1.46 -6.71
C LEU A 122 4.71 2.38 -6.71
N LYS A 123 3.94 2.40 -5.61
CA LYS A 123 2.81 3.34 -5.45
C LYS A 123 3.26 4.78 -5.18
N GLU A 124 4.38 4.97 -4.48
CA GLU A 124 5.07 6.27 -4.38
C GLU A 124 5.57 6.77 -5.76
N ASP A 125 6.07 5.85 -6.60
CA ASP A 125 6.40 6.09 -8.01
C ASP A 125 5.16 6.06 -8.95
N HIS A 126 3.96 6.26 -8.39
CA HIS A 126 2.67 6.39 -9.08
C HIS A 126 2.27 5.25 -10.04
N PHE A 127 2.79 4.02 -9.87
CA PHE A 127 2.32 2.87 -10.63
C PHE A 127 0.92 2.41 -10.19
N GLY A 128 0.10 1.99 -11.16
CA GLY A 128 -1.22 1.41 -10.89
C GLY A 128 -1.13 -0.04 -10.40
N ASP A 129 -2.19 -0.53 -9.76
CA ASP A 129 -2.26 -1.92 -9.28
C ASP A 129 -1.92 -2.98 -10.35
N PRO A 130 -2.31 -2.85 -11.65
CA PRO A 130 -1.93 -3.83 -12.68
C PRO A 130 -0.42 -3.89 -12.96
N GLU A 131 0.28 -2.77 -12.81
CA GLU A 131 1.73 -2.67 -12.97
C GLU A 131 2.45 -3.15 -11.71
N VAL A 132 1.97 -2.76 -10.52
CA VAL A 132 2.49 -3.20 -9.22
C VAL A 132 2.42 -4.71 -9.08
N ASN A 133 1.24 -5.31 -9.33
CA ASN A 133 1.06 -6.76 -9.23
C ASN A 133 1.95 -7.51 -10.23
N TYR A 134 2.03 -7.04 -11.48
CA TYR A 134 2.91 -7.63 -12.48
C TYR A 134 4.40 -7.57 -12.04
N ALA A 135 4.84 -6.45 -11.49
CA ALA A 135 6.20 -6.30 -11.00
C ALA A 135 6.51 -7.24 -9.83
N LEU A 136 5.59 -7.38 -8.86
CA LEU A 136 5.73 -8.31 -7.73
C LEU A 136 5.74 -9.79 -8.17
N ASP A 137 4.95 -10.15 -9.18
CA ASP A 137 4.89 -11.52 -9.73
C ASP A 137 6.12 -11.90 -10.56
N ASN A 138 6.87 -10.91 -11.08
CA ASN A 138 7.99 -11.13 -12.03
C ASN A 138 9.35 -10.66 -11.53
N VAL A 139 9.45 -10.05 -10.34
CA VAL A 139 10.74 -9.65 -9.74
C VAL A 139 11.49 -10.88 -9.22
N ASP A 140 12.77 -10.99 -9.55
CA ASP A 140 13.63 -12.11 -9.18
C ASP A 140 14.07 -12.02 -7.72
N VAL A 141 13.16 -12.39 -6.81
CA VAL A 141 13.36 -12.41 -5.37
C VAL A 141 13.01 -13.78 -4.80
N ASP A 142 13.98 -14.39 -4.12
CA ASP A 142 13.72 -15.55 -3.25
C ASP A 142 13.03 -15.08 -1.96
N TRP A 143 11.70 -14.98 -2.04
CA TRP A 143 10.85 -14.52 -0.94
C TRP A 143 10.97 -15.39 0.32
N LYS A 144 11.25 -16.69 0.17
CA LYS A 144 11.50 -17.60 1.30
C LYS A 144 12.81 -17.27 2.01
N LYS A 145 13.87 -16.99 1.25
CA LYS A 145 15.14 -16.53 1.81
C LYS A 145 15.03 -15.14 2.44
N ALA A 146 14.28 -14.22 1.82
CA ALA A 146 14.00 -12.90 2.40
C ALA A 146 13.26 -13.02 3.75
N ALA A 147 12.25 -13.89 3.82
CA ALA A 147 11.54 -14.21 5.06
C ALA A 147 12.46 -14.85 6.11
N ILE A 148 13.37 -15.75 5.74
CA ILE A 148 14.38 -16.34 6.65
C ILE A 148 15.29 -15.26 7.26
N GLU A 149 15.82 -14.34 6.46
CA GLU A 149 16.68 -13.29 7.00
C GLU A 149 15.90 -12.31 7.89
N LYS A 150 14.63 -12.04 7.58
CA LYS A 150 13.76 -11.22 8.45
C LYS A 150 13.36 -11.95 9.75
N ALA A 151 13.20 -13.28 9.72
CA ALA A 151 13.01 -14.09 10.92
C ALA A 151 14.23 -14.01 11.87
N LYS A 152 15.45 -14.07 11.30
CA LYS A 152 16.69 -13.94 12.07
C LYS A 152 16.87 -12.54 12.65
N ASP A 153 16.47 -11.50 11.90
CA ASP A 153 16.47 -10.11 12.35
C ASP A 153 15.59 -9.92 13.61
N HIS A 154 14.34 -10.40 13.57
CA HIS A 154 13.44 -10.38 14.72
C HIS A 154 13.95 -11.21 15.91
N ALA A 155 14.41 -12.44 15.67
CA ALA A 155 14.92 -13.30 16.74
C ALA A 155 16.18 -12.74 17.42
N LYS A 156 16.98 -11.93 16.72
CA LYS A 156 18.22 -11.31 17.22
C LYS A 156 18.00 -9.96 17.91
N ASN A 157 17.11 -9.13 17.39
CA ASN A 157 16.97 -7.74 17.85
C ASN A 157 15.76 -7.53 18.76
N ASP A 158 14.69 -8.30 18.56
CA ASP A 158 13.41 -8.16 19.27
C ASP A 158 13.14 -9.35 20.23
N HIS A 159 14.01 -10.38 20.19
CA HIS A 159 13.91 -11.64 20.94
C HIS A 159 12.51 -12.28 20.94
N LEU A 160 11.82 -12.22 19.79
CA LEU A 160 10.48 -12.78 19.64
C LEU A 160 10.50 -14.31 19.66
N SER A 161 9.46 -14.91 20.26
CA SER A 161 9.23 -16.35 20.17
C SER A 161 9.04 -16.80 18.71
N ARG A 162 9.17 -18.11 18.46
CA ARG A 162 8.90 -18.70 17.15
C ARG A 162 7.51 -18.30 16.63
N PHE A 163 6.50 -18.37 17.51
CA PHE A 163 5.13 -18.02 17.16
C PHE A 163 5.01 -16.53 16.81
N LYS A 164 5.49 -15.61 17.68
CA LYS A 164 5.41 -14.17 17.41
C LYS A 164 6.18 -13.78 16.14
N THR A 165 7.35 -14.39 15.90
CA THR A 165 8.11 -14.18 14.66
C THR A 165 7.32 -14.61 13.42
N GLU A 166 6.59 -15.74 13.47
CA GLU A 166 5.71 -16.17 12.37
C GLU A 166 4.58 -15.16 12.13
N GLN A 167 3.98 -14.62 13.20
CA GLN A 167 2.92 -13.60 13.13
C GLN A 167 3.40 -12.27 12.52
N GLU A 168 4.58 -11.78 12.91
CA GLU A 168 5.15 -10.52 12.38
C GLU A 168 5.59 -10.62 10.90
N LEU A 169 5.92 -11.83 10.45
CA LEU A 169 6.33 -12.07 9.05
C LEU A 169 5.13 -12.11 8.09
N TYR A 170 4.02 -12.77 8.47
CA TYR A 170 2.85 -12.80 7.58
C TYR A 170 2.01 -11.53 7.74
N GLY A 171 1.45 -11.07 6.62
CA GLY A 171 0.52 -9.94 6.65
C GLY A 171 0.13 -9.52 5.23
N PRO A 172 -0.89 -8.67 5.07
CA PRO A 172 -1.16 -8.02 3.79
C PRO A 172 0.14 -7.39 3.26
N ASP A 173 0.50 -7.78 2.05
CA ASP A 173 1.73 -7.42 1.35
C ASP A 173 3.07 -7.85 2.00
N SER A 174 3.19 -8.41 3.22
CA SER A 174 4.52 -8.79 3.77
C SER A 174 5.08 -10.08 3.13
N PHE A 175 4.93 -11.22 3.81
CA PHE A 175 5.18 -12.56 3.28
C PHE A 175 3.88 -13.36 3.31
N THR A 176 3.76 -14.41 2.48
CA THR A 176 2.59 -15.31 2.60
C THR A 176 2.68 -16.13 3.90
N PRO A 177 1.57 -16.64 4.44
CA PRO A 177 1.61 -17.53 5.61
C PRO A 177 2.55 -18.73 5.43
N GLU A 178 2.63 -19.29 4.22
CA GLU A 178 3.52 -20.40 3.88
C GLU A 178 5.00 -19.99 3.91
N GLU A 179 5.33 -18.75 3.52
CA GLU A 179 6.69 -18.22 3.55
C GLU A 179 7.14 -17.85 4.97
N ALA A 180 6.25 -17.21 5.74
CA ALA A 180 6.48 -16.90 7.15
C ALA A 180 6.72 -18.19 7.97
N LYS A 181 5.85 -19.18 7.78
CA LYS A 181 6.02 -20.51 8.38
C LYS A 181 7.31 -21.20 7.94
N TYR A 182 7.58 -21.21 6.63
CA TYR A 182 8.82 -21.77 6.10
C TYR A 182 10.05 -21.11 6.71
N ALA A 183 10.02 -19.79 6.91
CA ALA A 183 11.13 -19.05 7.51
C ALA A 183 11.39 -19.45 8.97
N VAL A 184 10.38 -19.50 9.82
CA VAL A 184 10.58 -19.91 11.22
C VAL A 184 10.96 -21.40 11.37
N GLU A 185 10.63 -22.23 10.38
CA GLU A 185 10.99 -23.66 10.34
C GLU A 185 12.40 -23.93 9.76
N ASN A 186 12.88 -23.11 8.82
CA ASN A 186 14.10 -23.39 8.03
C ASN A 186 15.23 -22.36 8.23
N SER A 187 15.05 -21.37 9.11
CA SER A 187 16.04 -20.32 9.40
C SER A 187 17.26 -20.80 10.21
N GLY A 188 17.16 -21.93 10.90
CA GLY A 188 18.20 -22.43 11.81
C GLY A 188 18.31 -21.67 13.14
N ILE A 189 17.30 -20.86 13.49
CA ILE A 189 17.25 -20.11 14.75
C ILE A 189 17.16 -21.07 15.94
N ASN A 190 18.00 -20.86 16.96
CA ASN A 190 17.92 -21.60 18.21
C ASN A 190 16.94 -20.90 19.17
N TRP A 191 15.66 -21.24 19.05
CA TRP A 191 14.58 -20.63 19.83
C TRP A 191 14.74 -20.77 21.35
N LYS A 192 15.54 -21.75 21.83
CA LYS A 192 15.88 -21.91 23.25
C LYS A 192 16.82 -20.79 23.76
N GLU A 193 17.75 -20.33 22.92
CA GLU A 193 18.61 -19.18 23.23
C GLU A 193 17.83 -17.87 23.13
N VAL A 194 16.92 -17.74 22.15
CA VAL A 194 16.05 -16.57 22.03
C VAL A 194 15.17 -16.41 23.29
N ALA A 195 14.63 -17.52 23.81
CA ALA A 195 13.89 -17.54 25.07
C ALA A 195 14.78 -17.15 26.27
N LEU A 196 16.05 -17.56 26.28
CA LEU A 196 17.01 -17.20 27.33
C LEU A 196 17.36 -15.71 27.30
N GLU A 197 17.60 -15.10 26.14
CA GLU A 197 17.81 -13.64 26.06
C GLU A 197 16.54 -12.88 26.49
N ARG A 198 15.36 -13.32 26.04
CA ARG A 198 14.09 -12.72 26.47
C ARG A 198 13.84 -12.86 27.98
N ALA A 199 14.27 -13.97 28.58
CA ALA A 199 14.22 -14.16 30.03
C ALA A 199 15.13 -13.17 30.79
N LYS A 200 16.32 -12.86 30.25
CA LYS A 200 17.21 -11.85 30.82
C LYS A 200 16.63 -10.44 30.71
N GLU A 201 15.92 -10.12 29.63
CA GLU A 201 15.20 -8.84 29.50
C GLU A 201 14.11 -8.71 30.57
N HIS A 202 13.24 -9.72 30.71
CA HIS A 202 12.19 -9.72 31.72
C HIS A 202 12.74 -9.66 33.15
N LYS A 203 13.86 -10.35 33.43
CA LYS A 203 14.54 -10.32 34.74
C LYS A 203 14.91 -8.91 35.18
N GLN A 204 15.27 -8.00 34.26
CA GLN A 204 15.66 -6.62 34.60
C GLN A 204 14.54 -5.80 35.29
N TRP A 205 13.29 -6.23 35.12
CA TRP A 205 12.11 -5.57 35.71
C TRP A 205 11.59 -6.26 36.98
N VAL A 206 12.15 -7.42 37.34
CA VAL A 206 11.78 -8.16 38.56
C VAL A 206 12.70 -7.74 39.72
N PRO A 207 12.16 -7.36 40.90
CA PRO A 207 13.00 -6.95 42.02
C PRO A 207 13.88 -8.10 42.57
N ASP A 208 15.20 -7.88 42.69
CA ASP A 208 16.15 -8.83 43.29
C ASP A 208 15.82 -9.23 44.74
N SER A 209 14.96 -8.47 45.43
CA SER A 209 14.47 -8.80 46.77
C SER A 209 13.41 -9.92 46.78
N TYR A 210 12.90 -10.33 45.62
CA TYR A 210 11.93 -11.41 45.52
C TYR A 210 12.59 -12.77 45.79
N PRO A 211 11.92 -13.69 46.49
CA PRO A 211 12.39 -15.07 46.60
C PRO A 211 12.57 -15.70 45.22
N ALA A 212 13.61 -16.52 45.04
CA ALA A 212 13.96 -17.12 43.75
C ALA A 212 12.79 -17.86 43.06
N TYR A 213 11.86 -18.45 43.84
CA TYR A 213 10.67 -19.10 43.29
C TYR A 213 9.65 -18.10 42.70
N MET A 214 9.56 -16.88 43.23
CA MET A 214 8.72 -15.82 42.66
C MET A 214 9.36 -15.28 41.39
N ILE A 215 10.67 -14.96 41.41
CA ILE A 215 11.41 -14.54 40.21
C ILE A 215 11.23 -15.56 39.07
N ARG A 216 11.36 -16.86 39.37
CA ARG A 216 11.15 -17.94 38.41
C ARG A 216 9.69 -18.09 37.94
N SER A 217 8.71 -17.63 38.73
CA SER A 217 7.29 -17.61 38.31
C SER A 217 7.01 -16.43 37.40
N GLU A 218 7.36 -15.21 37.80
CA GLU A 218 7.13 -13.98 37.01
C GLU A 218 7.73 -14.11 35.60
N ILE A 219 8.97 -14.62 35.49
CA ILE A 219 9.64 -14.80 34.21
C ILE A 219 9.02 -15.94 33.39
N ARG A 220 8.52 -17.01 34.03
CA ARG A 220 7.76 -18.06 33.33
C ARG A 220 6.50 -17.46 32.71
N ASP A 221 5.73 -16.73 33.50
CA ASP A 221 4.44 -16.20 33.10
C ASP A 221 4.62 -15.13 31.99
N ALA A 222 5.69 -14.33 32.06
CA ALA A 222 6.10 -13.41 31.00
C ALA A 222 6.46 -14.12 29.69
N LEU A 223 7.26 -15.20 29.72
CA LEU A 223 7.60 -15.98 28.52
C LEU A 223 6.40 -16.74 27.95
N GLN A 224 5.45 -17.17 28.79
CA GLN A 224 4.17 -17.74 28.34
C GLN A 224 3.31 -16.67 27.64
N GLY A 225 3.26 -15.44 28.18
CA GLY A 225 2.64 -14.29 27.51
C GLY A 225 3.35 -13.88 26.20
N ASP A 226 4.65 -14.16 26.10
CA ASP A 226 5.42 -14.05 24.86
C ASP A 226 5.30 -15.26 23.91
N GLN A 227 4.51 -16.27 24.29
CA GLN A 227 4.18 -17.46 23.49
C GLN A 227 5.40 -18.32 23.10
N PHE A 228 6.39 -18.41 23.98
CA PHE A 228 7.41 -19.45 23.91
C PHE A 228 6.84 -20.82 24.27
N GLY A 229 7.44 -21.89 23.71
CA GLY A 229 7.06 -23.26 24.03
C GLY A 229 7.61 -23.73 25.38
N ASP A 230 6.97 -24.71 26.02
CA ASP A 230 7.35 -25.20 27.35
C ASP A 230 8.81 -25.65 27.46
N GLU A 231 9.38 -26.25 26.41
CA GLU A 231 10.80 -26.63 26.36
C GLU A 231 11.74 -25.41 26.32
N GLU A 232 11.34 -24.34 25.62
CA GLU A 232 12.11 -23.11 25.46
C GLU A 232 12.09 -22.32 26.78
N ILE A 233 10.91 -22.23 27.41
CA ILE A 233 10.71 -21.66 28.74
C ILE A 233 11.52 -22.43 29.78
N THR A 234 11.45 -23.77 29.77
CA THR A 234 12.20 -24.61 30.72
C THR A 234 13.71 -24.39 30.56
N TYR A 235 14.21 -24.43 29.32
CA TYR A 235 15.62 -24.15 29.02
C TYR A 235 16.04 -22.76 29.49
N ALA A 236 15.26 -21.72 29.18
CA ALA A 236 15.55 -20.36 29.59
C ALA A 236 15.65 -20.24 31.12
N LEU A 237 14.68 -20.78 31.87
CA LEU A 237 14.67 -20.71 33.34
C LEU A 237 15.75 -21.55 34.02
N ASP A 238 16.25 -22.61 33.37
CA ASP A 238 17.34 -23.45 33.89
C ASP A 238 18.74 -22.88 33.58
N ASN A 239 18.86 -22.00 32.57
CA ASN A 239 20.10 -21.33 32.19
C ASN A 239 20.16 -19.85 32.60
N LEU A 240 19.09 -19.32 33.22
CA LEU A 240 19.02 -17.95 33.71
C LEU A 240 19.82 -17.78 35.01
N GLN A 241 20.97 -17.10 34.88
CA GLN A 241 21.81 -16.65 36.01
C GLN A 241 21.24 -15.37 36.63
#